data_AF-A0A2G8L7P7-F1
#
_entry.id   AF-A0A2G8L7P7-F1
#
_cell.length_a   1.000
_cell.length_b   1.000
_cell.length_c   1.000
_cell.angle_alpha   90.00
_cell.angle_beta   90.00
_cell.angle_gamma   90.00
#
_symmetry.space_group_name_H-M   'P 1'
#
loop_
_entity.id
_entity.type
_entity.pdbx_description
1 polymer ?
#
loop_
_entity_poly.entity_id
_entity_poly.type
_entity_poly.pdbx_seq_one_letter_code
_entity_poly.pdbx_strand_id
1 'polypeptide(L)'
;MGTCEVTCHWVQYITAADWRDCLWYRLSLTRGVYTQYKPFLSKDKTIIKRLAKGIQSRRPYEVQDAMLRRYLLELTQSFMFSLERYVTSLMPLQRNISPWKHPPRLKTFDVEEFLQTVEHSGPQLTSGLKGDWEGLYRRFFKSANFQGWFQNREEEINQKLLLLHLEALSEADLLQWCSDKEEVEIVDLVLKLRERLTNIRELNLPVKPELIQKLHQGSEAIIHTLPEDLRGVLKK
;
A
#
# COMPACT_ATOMS: atom_id res chain seq x y z
N MET A 1 -1.90 -17.39 20.95
CA MET A 1 -0.99 -17.46 19.78
C MET A 1 -1.86 -17.21 18.55
N GLY A 2 -1.91 -15.96 18.09
CA GLY A 2 -2.83 -15.53 17.04
C GLY A 2 -2.26 -15.81 15.65
N THR A 3 -3.02 -16.56 14.87
CA THR A 3 -2.82 -16.74 13.43
C THR A 3 -3.16 -15.44 12.72
N CYS A 4 -2.14 -14.74 12.19
CA CYS A 4 -2.37 -13.66 11.23
C CYS A 4 -2.53 -14.30 9.85
N GLU A 5 -3.79 -14.47 9.42
CA GLU A 5 -4.10 -14.73 8.02
C GLU A 5 -3.86 -13.45 7.23
N VAL A 6 -2.80 -13.44 6.41
CA VAL A 6 -2.58 -12.41 5.41
C VAL A 6 -3.32 -12.86 4.14
N THR A 7 -4.60 -12.52 4.05
CA THR A 7 -5.36 -12.65 2.81
C THR A 7 -4.87 -11.63 1.80
N CYS A 8 -4.04 -12.08 0.87
CA CYS A 8 -3.60 -11.30 -0.28
C CYS A 8 -4.77 -11.15 -1.26
N HIS A 9 -5.46 -10.01 -1.24
CA HIS A 9 -6.65 -9.73 -2.07
C HIS A 9 -6.37 -9.52 -3.59
N TRP A 10 -5.18 -9.85 -4.08
CA TRP A 10 -4.82 -9.69 -5.51
C TRP A 10 -5.26 -10.83 -6.43
N VAL A 11 -6.10 -11.77 -5.98
CA VAL A 11 -6.51 -12.95 -6.77
C VAL A 11 -8.03 -13.00 -7.00
N GLN A 12 -8.66 -11.90 -7.41
CA GLN A 12 -10.11 -11.91 -7.68
C GLN A 12 -10.57 -11.42 -9.06
N TYR A 13 -9.68 -11.13 -10.02
CA TYR A 13 -10.13 -10.77 -11.39
C TYR A 13 -9.39 -11.46 -12.54
N ILE A 14 -9.13 -12.75 -12.42
CA ILE A 14 -8.92 -13.60 -13.61
C ILE A 14 -9.63 -14.93 -13.35
N THR A 15 -10.82 -15.11 -13.93
CA THR A 15 -11.56 -16.37 -13.84
C THR A 15 -10.75 -17.48 -14.53
N ALA A 16 -10.53 -18.58 -13.81
CA ALA A 16 -9.81 -19.78 -14.29
C ALA A 16 -10.55 -20.55 -15.42
N ALA A 17 -11.61 -19.97 -15.99
CA ALA A 17 -12.41 -20.55 -17.06
C ALA A 17 -11.87 -20.17 -18.45
N ASP A 18 -11.42 -18.92 -18.63
CA ASP A 18 -11.02 -18.42 -19.96
C ASP A 18 -9.65 -18.93 -20.44
N TRP A 19 -8.88 -19.58 -19.55
CA TRP A 19 -7.54 -20.11 -19.86
C TRP A 19 -7.53 -21.59 -20.28
N ARG A 20 -8.60 -22.35 -20.02
CA ARG A 20 -8.59 -23.81 -20.22
C ARG A 20 -8.59 -24.21 -21.69
N ASP A 21 -9.29 -23.47 -22.54
CA ASP A 21 -9.47 -23.87 -23.94
C ASP A 21 -8.34 -23.37 -24.87
N CYS A 22 -7.61 -22.32 -24.48
CA CYS A 22 -6.52 -21.79 -25.31
C CYS A 22 -5.16 -22.48 -25.08
N LEU A 23 -4.93 -23.12 -23.94
CA LEU A 23 -3.60 -23.65 -23.59
C LEU A 23 -3.42 -25.16 -23.82
N TRP A 24 -4.49 -25.94 -23.84
CA TRP A 24 -4.35 -27.39 -23.75
C TRP A 24 -4.00 -28.13 -25.04
N TYR A 25 -4.21 -27.54 -26.22
CA TYR A 25 -3.92 -28.23 -27.48
C TYR A 25 -2.57 -27.89 -28.14
N ARG A 26 -1.69 -27.11 -27.47
CA ARG A 26 -0.56 -26.48 -28.19
C ARG A 26 0.79 -26.42 -27.46
N LEU A 27 1.04 -27.30 -26.50
CA LEU A 27 2.38 -27.46 -25.90
C LEU A 27 3.16 -28.63 -26.51
N SER A 28 3.23 -28.67 -27.84
CA SER A 28 4.45 -29.14 -28.49
C SER A 28 5.45 -27.99 -28.45
N LEU A 29 6.64 -28.23 -27.88
CA LEU A 29 7.74 -27.25 -27.75
C LEU A 29 8.25 -26.66 -29.09
N THR A 30 7.58 -26.96 -30.21
CA THR A 30 7.87 -26.45 -31.56
C THR A 30 7.23 -25.09 -31.85
N ARG A 31 6.28 -24.60 -31.05
CA ARG A 31 5.68 -23.25 -31.21
C ARG A 31 5.99 -22.36 -30.00
N GLY A 32 7.08 -21.60 -30.08
CA GLY A 32 7.41 -20.58 -29.09
C GLY A 32 6.56 -19.31 -29.24
N VAL A 33 6.43 -18.55 -28.16
CA VAL A 33 5.98 -17.15 -28.22
C VAL A 33 7.19 -16.31 -28.62
N TYR A 34 7.15 -15.74 -29.82
CA TYR A 34 8.20 -14.84 -30.30
C TYR A 34 7.75 -13.40 -30.04
N THR A 35 8.64 -12.62 -29.46
CA THR A 35 8.43 -11.18 -29.24
C THR A 35 9.61 -10.42 -29.80
N GLN A 36 9.33 -9.28 -30.42
CA GLN A 36 10.36 -8.31 -30.81
C GLN A 36 10.88 -7.52 -29.60
N TYR A 37 10.25 -7.70 -28.44
CA TYR A 37 10.63 -7.04 -27.21
C TYR A 37 12.03 -7.47 -26.76
N LYS A 38 12.90 -6.48 -26.53
CA LYS A 38 14.21 -6.70 -25.94
C LYS A 38 14.04 -6.92 -24.43
N PRO A 39 14.38 -8.10 -23.88
CA PRO A 39 14.23 -8.36 -22.46
C PRO A 39 15.22 -7.50 -21.65
N PHE A 40 14.78 -7.01 -20.51
CA PHE A 40 15.65 -6.32 -19.53
C PHE A 40 16.51 -7.32 -18.75
N LEU A 41 15.92 -8.46 -18.39
CA LEU A 41 16.56 -9.49 -17.59
C LEU A 41 16.92 -10.72 -18.43
N SER A 42 18.02 -11.36 -18.06
CA SER A 42 18.46 -12.61 -18.66
C SER A 42 17.59 -13.79 -18.23
N LYS A 43 17.52 -14.80 -19.12
CA LYS A 43 16.78 -16.04 -18.84
C LYS A 43 17.43 -16.82 -17.71
N ASP A 44 16.62 -17.29 -16.79
CA ASP A 44 17.06 -18.23 -15.76
C ASP A 44 17.25 -19.63 -16.34
N LYS A 45 18.50 -20.01 -16.56
CA LYS A 45 18.83 -21.33 -17.09
C LYS A 45 18.49 -22.44 -16.10
N THR A 46 18.41 -22.16 -14.80
CA THR A 46 18.15 -23.15 -13.75
C THR A 46 16.71 -23.63 -13.80
N ILE A 47 15.75 -22.70 -13.77
CA ILE A 47 14.32 -23.07 -13.87
C ILE A 47 14.01 -23.71 -15.23
N ILE A 48 14.58 -23.20 -16.32
CA ILE A 48 14.38 -23.75 -17.67
C ILE A 48 14.86 -25.20 -17.73
N LYS A 49 16.07 -25.50 -17.24
CA LYS A 49 16.59 -26.87 -17.18
C LYS A 49 15.72 -27.78 -16.30
N ARG A 50 15.24 -27.26 -15.17
CA ARG A 50 14.41 -28.01 -14.22
C ARG A 50 13.03 -28.36 -14.79
N LEU A 51 12.44 -27.46 -15.56
CA LEU A 51 11.19 -27.68 -16.30
C LEU A 51 11.40 -28.65 -17.46
N ALA A 52 12.45 -28.47 -18.27
CA ALA A 52 12.79 -29.36 -19.37
C ALA A 52 13.03 -30.81 -18.90
N LYS A 53 13.76 -30.99 -17.80
CA LYS A 53 13.95 -32.31 -17.17
C LYS A 53 12.62 -32.92 -16.72
N GLY A 54 11.70 -32.11 -16.19
CA GLY A 54 10.36 -32.58 -15.80
C GLY A 54 9.55 -33.10 -16.99
N ILE A 55 9.68 -32.48 -18.17
CA ILE A 55 9.03 -32.96 -19.40
C ILE A 55 9.64 -34.29 -19.83
N GLN A 56 10.98 -34.38 -19.86
CA GLN A 56 11.70 -35.61 -20.20
C GLN A 56 11.35 -36.77 -19.27
N SER A 57 11.18 -36.49 -17.96
CA SER A 57 10.82 -37.48 -16.96
C SER A 57 9.31 -37.73 -16.84
N ARG A 58 8.49 -37.23 -17.77
CA ARG A 58 7.01 -37.33 -17.74
C ARG A 58 6.38 -36.93 -16.40
N ARG A 59 6.93 -35.88 -15.77
CA ARG A 59 6.38 -35.32 -14.53
C ARG A 59 4.95 -34.82 -14.78
N PRO A 60 3.99 -35.06 -13.86
CA PRO A 60 2.64 -34.51 -13.97
C PRO A 60 2.65 -32.99 -14.18
N TYR A 61 1.71 -32.50 -14.99
CA TYR A 61 1.69 -31.11 -15.41
C TYR A 61 1.41 -30.16 -14.24
N GLU A 62 0.63 -30.61 -13.25
CA GLU A 62 0.29 -29.85 -12.05
C GLU A 62 1.54 -29.48 -11.25
N VAL A 63 2.51 -30.40 -11.20
CA VAL A 63 3.79 -30.16 -10.52
C VAL A 63 4.63 -29.16 -11.30
N GLN A 64 4.63 -29.22 -12.64
CA GLN A 64 5.34 -28.26 -13.49
C GLN A 64 4.73 -26.85 -13.37
N ASP A 65 3.40 -26.76 -13.38
CA ASP A 65 2.65 -25.51 -13.22
C ASP A 65 2.90 -24.90 -11.83
N ALA A 66 2.77 -25.68 -10.76
CA ALA A 66 3.05 -25.23 -9.39
C ALA A 66 4.49 -24.72 -9.23
N MET A 67 5.47 -25.40 -9.84
CA MET A 67 6.86 -24.96 -9.82
C MET A 67 7.08 -23.65 -10.55
N LEU A 68 6.44 -23.46 -11.71
CA LEU A 68 6.53 -22.21 -12.47
C LEU A 68 5.85 -21.06 -11.74
N ARG A 69 4.64 -21.28 -11.21
CA ARG A 69 3.91 -20.28 -10.41
C ARG A 69 4.73 -19.83 -9.20
N ARG A 70 5.32 -20.77 -8.46
CA ARG A 70 6.16 -20.44 -7.30
C ARG A 70 7.37 -19.60 -7.71
N TYR A 71 8.06 -20.00 -8.78
CA TYR A 71 9.20 -19.25 -9.30
C TYR A 71 8.82 -17.82 -9.70
N LEU A 72 7.72 -17.63 -10.43
CA LEU A 72 7.26 -16.31 -10.84
C LEU A 72 6.79 -15.46 -9.66
N LEU A 73 6.17 -16.08 -8.65
CA LEU A 73 5.77 -15.41 -7.42
C LEU A 73 6.99 -14.90 -6.64
N GLU A 74 7.98 -15.76 -6.42
CA GLU A 74 9.23 -15.39 -5.74
C GLU A 74 9.94 -14.24 -6.47
N LEU A 75 9.97 -14.30 -7.81
CA LEU A 75 10.56 -13.25 -8.62
C LEU A 75 9.79 -11.92 -8.51
N THR A 76 8.45 -11.99 -8.51
CA THR A 76 7.59 -10.81 -8.34
C THR A 76 7.76 -10.20 -6.96
N GLN A 77 7.84 -11.02 -5.90
CA GLN A 77 8.08 -10.56 -4.54
C GLN A 77 9.44 -9.89 -4.40
N SER A 78 10.49 -10.50 -4.95
CA SER A 78 11.83 -9.91 -5.02
C SER A 78 11.82 -8.54 -5.70
N PHE A 79 11.10 -8.41 -6.82
CA PHE A 79 10.89 -7.14 -7.52
C PHE A 79 10.10 -6.11 -6.71
N MET A 80 9.00 -6.50 -6.08
CA MET A 80 8.15 -5.59 -5.32
C MET A 80 8.75 -5.17 -3.98
N PHE A 81 9.57 -6.03 -3.36
CA PHE A 81 10.14 -5.77 -2.03
C PHE A 81 10.99 -4.49 -1.98
N SER A 82 11.85 -4.25 -2.98
CA SER A 82 12.65 -3.01 -3.05
C SER A 82 11.75 -1.78 -3.13
N LEU A 83 10.64 -1.86 -3.87
CA LEU A 83 9.67 -0.79 -4.03
C LEU A 83 8.90 -0.52 -2.74
N GLU A 84 8.39 -1.56 -2.08
CA GLU A 84 7.69 -1.47 -0.80
C GLU A 84 8.58 -0.88 0.29
N ARG A 85 9.86 -1.26 0.31
CA ARG A 85 10.83 -0.74 1.27
C ARG A 85 11.05 0.75 1.06
N TYR A 86 11.19 1.20 -0.19
CA TYR A 86 11.33 2.62 -0.49
C TYR A 86 10.07 3.40 -0.13
N VAL A 87 8.87 2.92 -0.49
CA VAL A 87 7.60 3.55 -0.07
C VAL A 87 7.49 3.64 1.45
N THR A 88 7.96 2.62 2.19
CA THR A 88 8.00 2.67 3.66
C THR A 88 8.92 3.76 4.18
N SER A 89 10.05 4.02 3.50
CA SER A 89 10.97 5.11 3.86
C SER A 89 10.38 6.51 3.63
N LEU A 90 9.37 6.62 2.76
CA LEU A 90 8.61 7.87 2.53
C LEU A 90 7.60 8.15 3.65
N MET A 91 7.28 7.16 4.50
CA MET A 91 6.31 7.33 5.59
C MET A 91 6.86 8.27 6.68
N PRO A 92 6.01 9.13 7.26
CA PRO A 92 6.39 9.95 8.40
C PRO A 92 6.58 9.06 9.65
N LEU A 93 7.54 9.42 10.50
CA LEU A 93 7.74 8.74 11.79
C LEU A 93 6.53 8.99 12.70
N GLN A 94 6.07 7.95 13.41
CA GLN A 94 4.91 8.04 14.31
C GLN A 94 5.09 9.13 15.38
N ARG A 95 6.30 9.28 15.93
CA ARG A 95 6.63 10.33 16.92
C ARG A 95 6.45 11.77 16.41
N ASN A 96 6.38 11.96 15.09
CA ASN A 96 6.18 13.28 14.47
C ASN A 96 4.70 13.57 14.21
N ILE A 97 3.79 12.62 14.48
CA ILE A 97 2.35 12.82 14.38
C ILE A 97 1.90 13.64 15.59
N SER A 98 1.51 14.87 15.36
CA SER A 98 1.03 15.79 16.40
C SER A 98 -0.47 15.98 16.27
N PRO A 99 -1.22 15.97 17.39
CA PRO A 99 -2.67 16.21 17.37
C PRO A 99 -3.04 17.61 16.84
N TRP A 100 -2.14 18.58 16.99
CA TRP A 100 -2.37 19.98 16.69
C TRP A 100 -1.97 20.39 15.26
N LYS A 101 -1.41 19.46 14.48
CA LYS A 101 -1.02 19.69 13.09
C LYS A 101 -2.00 18.96 12.15
N HIS A 102 -1.84 19.16 10.85
CA HIS A 102 -2.54 18.31 9.90
C HIS A 102 -1.99 16.87 9.95
N PRO A 103 -2.82 15.85 9.69
CA PRO A 103 -2.33 14.49 9.50
C PRO A 103 -1.22 14.51 8.46
N PRO A 104 -0.05 13.94 8.76
CA PRO A 104 1.02 13.94 7.79
C PRO A 104 0.60 13.10 6.59
N ARG A 105 1.06 13.49 5.41
CA ARG A 105 0.85 12.75 4.17
C ARG A 105 2.11 11.97 3.84
N LEU A 106 1.96 10.92 3.03
CA LEU A 106 3.10 10.25 2.42
C LEU A 106 3.94 11.28 1.66
N LYS A 107 5.27 11.21 1.77
CA LYS A 107 6.16 12.01 0.93
C LYS A 107 5.99 11.62 -0.54
N THR A 108 6.22 12.57 -1.43
CA THR A 108 6.18 12.33 -2.87
C THR A 108 7.17 11.25 -3.27
N PHE A 109 6.74 10.32 -4.13
CA PHE A 109 7.61 9.29 -4.68
C PHE A 109 8.56 9.90 -5.71
N ASP A 110 9.87 9.74 -5.50
CA ASP A 110 10.89 10.15 -6.47
C ASP A 110 11.47 8.91 -7.17
N VAL A 111 11.28 8.88 -8.50
CA VAL A 111 11.74 7.77 -9.33
C VAL A 111 13.26 7.67 -9.36
N GLU A 112 13.97 8.80 -9.45
CA GLU A 112 15.43 8.78 -9.54
C GLU A 112 16.07 8.44 -8.19
N GLU A 113 15.51 8.95 -7.09
CA GLU A 113 15.94 8.55 -5.75
C GLU A 113 15.74 7.04 -5.54
N PHE A 114 14.56 6.51 -5.91
CA PHE A 114 14.32 5.07 -5.84
C PHE A 114 15.36 4.28 -6.64
N LEU A 115 15.65 4.68 -7.88
CA LEU A 115 16.57 3.94 -8.74
C LEU A 115 18.00 3.93 -8.20
N GLN A 116 18.46 4.99 -7.54
CA GLN A 116 19.76 4.98 -6.83
C GLN A 116 19.82 3.91 -5.74
N THR A 117 18.69 3.61 -5.09
CA THR A 117 18.64 2.51 -4.11
C THR A 117 18.69 1.13 -4.76
N VAL A 118 18.28 0.99 -6.02
CA VAL A 118 18.23 -0.31 -6.71
C VAL A 118 19.62 -0.90 -6.87
N GLU A 119 20.67 -0.10 -7.10
CA GLU A 119 22.04 -0.61 -7.26
C GLU A 119 22.53 -1.40 -6.02
N HIS A 120 22.22 -0.90 -4.82
CA HIS A 120 22.73 -1.44 -3.56
C HIS A 120 21.72 -2.32 -2.81
N SER A 121 20.47 -2.38 -3.28
CA SER A 121 19.36 -2.92 -2.53
C SER A 121 18.21 -3.44 -3.39
N GLY A 122 18.51 -3.66 -4.67
CA GLY A 122 17.54 -4.13 -5.63
C GLY A 122 17.30 -5.65 -5.57
N PRO A 123 16.45 -6.13 -6.49
CA PRO A 123 16.08 -7.54 -6.59
C PRO A 123 17.27 -8.49 -6.78
N GLN A 124 18.41 -8.02 -7.29
CA GLN A 124 19.63 -8.80 -7.48
C GLN A 124 20.18 -9.44 -6.18
N LEU A 125 19.77 -8.93 -5.00
CA LEU A 125 20.16 -9.52 -3.72
C LEU A 125 19.36 -10.78 -3.37
N THR A 126 18.16 -10.92 -3.91
CA THR A 126 17.22 -12.02 -3.60
C THR A 126 16.88 -12.87 -4.82
N SER A 127 17.13 -12.35 -6.02
CA SER A 127 16.94 -13.01 -7.31
C SER A 127 18.29 -13.37 -7.94
N GLY A 128 18.39 -14.59 -8.47
CA GLY A 128 19.55 -15.02 -9.24
C GLY A 128 19.61 -14.43 -10.66
N LEU A 129 18.65 -13.59 -11.05
CA LEU A 129 18.61 -12.99 -12.38
C LEU A 129 19.55 -11.80 -12.51
N LYS A 130 20.22 -11.77 -13.66
CA LYS A 130 21.10 -10.67 -14.07
C LYS A 130 20.45 -9.89 -15.20
N GLY A 131 20.73 -8.60 -15.28
CA GLY A 131 20.27 -7.73 -16.35
C GLY A 131 20.00 -6.32 -15.85
N ASP A 132 19.23 -5.59 -16.65
CA ASP A 132 18.89 -4.18 -16.43
C ASP A 132 17.65 -4.06 -15.53
N TRP A 133 17.85 -4.19 -14.22
CA TRP A 133 16.78 -4.02 -13.23
C TRP A 133 16.21 -2.60 -13.22
N GLU A 134 17.06 -1.59 -13.36
CA GLU A 134 16.65 -0.20 -13.40
C GLU A 134 15.75 0.09 -14.61
N GLY A 135 16.12 -0.37 -15.80
CA GLY A 135 15.30 -0.25 -17.00
C GLY A 135 13.94 -0.94 -16.85
N LEU A 136 13.89 -2.09 -16.17
CA LEU A 136 12.64 -2.77 -15.85
C LEU A 136 11.76 -1.92 -14.92
N TYR A 137 12.31 -1.33 -13.85
CA TYR A 137 11.56 -0.42 -12.97
C TYR A 137 11.09 0.83 -13.72
N ARG A 138 11.95 1.47 -14.52
CA ARG A 138 11.58 2.63 -15.36
C ARG A 138 10.41 2.31 -16.30
N ARG A 139 10.37 1.09 -16.85
CA ARG A 139 9.23 0.63 -17.66
C ARG A 139 8.00 0.37 -16.80
N PHE A 140 8.16 -0.24 -15.63
CA PHE A 140 7.06 -0.54 -14.70
C PHE A 140 6.37 0.73 -14.21
N PHE A 141 7.11 1.77 -13.86
CA PHE A 141 6.56 3.05 -13.41
C PHE A 141 5.71 3.78 -14.46
N LYS A 142 5.90 3.45 -15.74
CA LYS A 142 5.07 3.96 -16.84
C LYS A 142 3.83 3.12 -17.13
N SER A 143 3.60 2.06 -16.35
CA SER A 143 2.50 1.12 -16.57
C SER A 143 1.31 1.40 -15.64
N ALA A 144 0.11 1.03 -16.10
CA ALA A 144 -1.10 1.09 -15.29
C ALA A 144 -1.02 0.22 -14.02
N ASN A 145 -0.21 -0.84 -14.05
CA ASN A 145 0.00 -1.72 -12.89
C ASN A 145 0.67 -0.95 -11.74
N PHE A 146 1.70 -0.16 -12.02
CA PHE A 146 2.32 0.68 -11.00
C PHE A 146 1.35 1.73 -10.50
N GLN A 147 0.63 2.40 -11.40
CA GLN A 147 -0.34 3.43 -11.02
C GLN A 147 -1.39 2.87 -10.04
N GLY A 148 -2.04 1.75 -10.38
CA GLY A 148 -3.04 1.13 -9.51
C GLY A 148 -2.46 0.63 -8.19
N TRP A 149 -1.29 -0.01 -8.24
CA TRP A 149 -0.60 -0.46 -7.02
C TRP A 149 -0.24 0.71 -6.10
N PHE A 150 0.34 1.78 -6.65
CA PHE A 150 0.82 2.91 -5.86
C PHE A 150 -0.35 3.71 -5.28
N GLN A 151 -1.40 3.96 -6.05
CA GLN A 151 -2.62 4.63 -5.56
C GLN A 151 -3.25 3.87 -4.39
N ASN A 152 -3.45 2.55 -4.53
CA ASN A 152 -3.98 1.73 -3.45
C ASN A 152 -3.07 1.79 -2.21
N ARG A 153 -1.75 1.77 -2.41
CA ARG A 153 -0.77 1.84 -1.32
C ARG A 153 -0.77 3.21 -0.62
N GLU A 154 -0.89 4.29 -1.38
CA GLU A 154 -1.03 5.65 -0.83
C GLU A 154 -2.31 5.77 -0.01
N GLU A 155 -3.42 5.22 -0.50
CA GLU A 155 -4.69 5.22 0.22
C GLU A 155 -4.58 4.45 1.55
N GLU A 156 -4.07 3.22 1.54
CA GLU A 156 -3.84 2.41 2.74
C GLU A 156 -2.98 3.17 3.78
N ILE A 157 -1.90 3.80 3.32
CA ILE A 157 -0.99 4.55 4.21
C ILE A 157 -1.69 5.80 4.76
N ASN A 158 -2.35 6.58 3.91
CA ASN A 158 -3.02 7.80 4.34
C ASN A 158 -4.17 7.52 5.32
N GLN A 159 -4.93 6.44 5.11
CA GLN A 159 -5.94 5.98 6.07
C GLN A 159 -5.28 5.63 7.41
N LYS A 160 -4.17 4.89 7.40
CA LYS A 160 -3.43 4.57 8.63
C LYS A 160 -2.88 5.80 9.35
N LEU A 161 -2.35 6.79 8.61
CA LEU A 161 -1.86 8.04 9.18
C LEU A 161 -2.99 8.86 9.79
N LEU A 162 -4.17 8.86 9.15
CA LEU A 162 -5.37 9.49 9.71
C LEU A 162 -5.79 8.81 11.01
N LEU A 163 -5.80 7.47 11.07
CA LEU A 163 -6.10 6.71 12.29
C LEU A 163 -5.15 7.07 13.44
N LEU A 164 -3.84 7.05 13.20
CA LEU A 164 -2.83 7.40 14.20
C LEU A 164 -2.98 8.85 14.68
N HIS A 165 -3.36 9.76 13.78
CA HIS A 165 -3.63 11.15 14.14
C HIS A 165 -4.88 11.28 15.01
N LEU A 166 -5.95 10.52 14.73
CA LEU A 166 -7.17 10.48 15.54
C LEU A 166 -6.90 9.92 16.94
N GLU A 167 -6.06 8.90 17.05
CA GLU A 167 -5.59 8.37 18.33
C GLU A 167 -4.86 9.46 19.12
N ALA A 168 -3.89 10.14 18.52
CA ALA A 168 -3.15 11.22 19.15
C ALA A 168 -4.06 12.37 19.62
N LEU A 169 -5.07 12.75 18.83
CA LEU A 169 -6.07 13.75 19.23
C LEU A 169 -6.89 13.30 20.43
N SER A 170 -7.30 12.03 20.45
CA SER A 170 -8.13 11.50 21.53
C SER A 170 -7.38 11.43 22.86
N GLU A 171 -6.06 11.29 22.82
CA GLU A 171 -5.20 11.28 24.01
C GLU A 171 -4.81 12.68 24.48
N ALA A 172 -4.94 13.69 23.61
CA ALA A 172 -4.58 15.06 23.92
C ALA A 172 -5.61 15.75 24.85
N ASP A 173 -5.13 16.64 25.71
CA ASP A 173 -6.00 17.48 26.53
C ASP A 173 -6.48 18.69 25.72
N LEU A 174 -7.66 18.54 25.12
CA LEU A 174 -8.27 19.56 24.27
C LEU A 174 -8.66 20.82 25.06
N LEU A 175 -9.07 20.69 26.32
CA LEU A 175 -9.50 21.83 27.14
C LEU A 175 -8.29 22.66 27.59
N GLN A 176 -7.21 21.98 28.00
CA GLN A 176 -5.96 22.66 28.31
C GLN A 176 -5.42 23.40 27.08
N TRP A 177 -5.47 22.78 25.90
CA TRP A 177 -5.03 23.43 24.65
C TRP A 177 -5.89 24.64 24.28
N CYS A 178 -7.19 24.66 24.58
CA CYS A 178 -8.03 25.82 24.27
C CYS A 178 -7.80 27.02 25.21
N SER A 179 -7.16 26.82 26.36
CA SER A 179 -7.04 27.86 27.39
C SER A 179 -6.20 29.08 26.98
N ASP A 180 -5.25 28.90 26.05
CA ASP A 180 -4.34 29.92 25.55
C ASP A 180 -4.58 30.28 24.07
N LYS A 181 -5.75 29.93 23.53
CA LYS A 181 -6.09 30.08 22.09
C LYS A 181 -7.15 31.11 21.84
N GLU A 182 -7.09 31.72 20.65
CA GLU A 182 -8.13 32.63 20.20
C GLU A 182 -9.40 31.86 19.82
N GLU A 183 -10.57 32.50 19.98
CA GLU A 183 -11.86 31.88 19.67
C GLU A 183 -11.92 31.32 18.23
N VAL A 184 -11.27 31.98 17.28
CA VAL A 184 -11.18 31.53 15.89
C VAL A 184 -10.43 30.20 15.77
N GLU A 185 -9.34 30.02 16.51
CA GLU A 185 -8.57 28.77 16.53
C GLU A 185 -9.37 27.64 17.18
N ILE A 186 -10.13 27.95 18.23
CA ILE A 186 -11.02 26.99 18.92
C ILE A 186 -12.15 26.56 17.98
N VAL A 187 -12.78 27.50 17.26
CA VAL A 187 -13.82 27.22 16.26
C VAL A 187 -13.26 26.36 15.12
N ASP A 188 -12.07 26.68 14.59
CA ASP A 188 -11.40 25.89 13.56
C ASP A 188 -11.10 24.45 14.04
N LEU A 189 -10.67 24.27 15.29
CA LEU A 189 -10.50 22.95 15.88
C LEU A 189 -11.80 22.16 15.91
N VAL A 190 -12.92 22.77 16.35
CA VAL A 190 -14.23 22.11 16.38
C VAL A 190 -14.68 21.70 14.98
N LEU A 191 -14.53 22.58 13.98
CA LEU A 191 -14.87 22.28 12.59
C LEU A 191 -14.03 21.12 12.03
N LYS A 192 -12.71 21.14 12.27
CA LYS A 192 -11.80 20.06 11.87
C LYS A 192 -12.14 18.74 12.55
N LEU A 193 -12.51 18.75 13.83
CA LEU A 193 -12.93 17.54 14.54
C LEU A 193 -14.21 16.94 13.95
N ARG A 194 -15.19 17.79 13.61
CA ARG A 194 -16.43 17.34 12.96
C ARG A 194 -16.19 16.77 11.57
N GLU A 195 -15.41 17.47 10.74
CA GLU A 195 -15.02 16.99 9.41
C GLU A 195 -14.34 15.61 9.51
N ARG A 196 -13.42 15.46 10.46
CA ARG A 196 -12.74 14.18 10.72
C ARG A 196 -13.71 13.08 11.15
N LEU A 197 -14.68 13.38 12.03
CA LEU A 197 -15.71 12.42 12.46
C LEU A 197 -16.63 12.00 11.30
N THR A 198 -16.93 12.92 10.38
CA THR A 198 -17.66 12.61 9.14
C THR A 198 -16.83 11.71 8.22
N ASN A 199 -15.54 12.05 8.00
CA ASN A 199 -14.63 11.26 7.17
C ASN A 199 -14.48 9.81 7.68
N ILE A 200 -14.49 9.59 9.00
CA ILE A 200 -14.47 8.23 9.58
C ILE A 200 -15.66 7.41 9.06
N ARG A 201 -16.84 8.02 8.97
CA ARG A 201 -18.07 7.36 8.51
C ARG A 201 -18.07 7.15 7.00
N GLU A 202 -17.72 8.17 6.24
CA GLU A 202 -17.71 8.11 4.77
C GLU A 202 -16.69 7.12 4.22
N LEU A 203 -15.50 7.08 4.83
CA LEU A 203 -14.41 6.19 4.44
C LEU A 203 -14.48 4.81 5.12
N ASN A 204 -15.51 4.55 5.94
CA ASN A 204 -15.66 3.32 6.74
C ASN A 204 -14.37 2.92 7.48
N LEU A 205 -13.70 3.89 8.10
CA LEU A 205 -12.42 3.64 8.76
C LEU A 205 -12.61 2.72 9.98
N PRO A 206 -11.70 1.75 10.20
CA PRO A 206 -11.78 0.82 11.31
C PRO A 206 -11.33 1.48 12.62
N VAL A 207 -12.12 2.43 13.13
CA VAL A 207 -11.86 3.16 14.37
C VAL A 207 -12.60 2.51 15.54
N LYS A 208 -11.96 2.45 16.70
CA LYS A 208 -12.60 1.98 17.94
C LYS A 208 -13.77 2.91 18.33
N PRO A 209 -14.96 2.38 18.68
CA PRO A 209 -16.11 3.22 19.08
C PRO A 209 -15.81 4.15 20.25
N GLU A 210 -14.98 3.70 21.20
CA GLU A 210 -14.53 4.47 22.36
C GLU A 210 -13.79 5.75 21.97
N LEU A 211 -12.97 5.68 20.91
CA LEU A 211 -12.20 6.82 20.40
C LEU A 211 -13.15 7.87 19.80
N ILE A 212 -14.12 7.41 19.01
CA ILE A 212 -15.16 8.28 18.43
C ILE A 212 -15.94 8.98 19.53
N GLN A 213 -16.34 8.25 20.57
CA GLN A 213 -17.06 8.80 21.71
C GLN A 213 -16.22 9.85 22.47
N LYS A 214 -14.94 9.57 22.70
CA LYS A 214 -14.02 10.48 23.40
C LYS A 214 -13.81 11.79 22.62
N LEU A 215 -13.64 11.71 21.30
CA LEU A 215 -13.53 12.89 20.43
C LEU A 215 -14.83 13.70 20.40
N HIS A 216 -15.99 13.03 20.36
CA HIS A 216 -17.29 13.70 20.45
C HIS A 216 -17.46 14.44 21.78
N GLN A 217 -17.17 13.78 22.91
CA GLN A 217 -17.26 14.38 24.24
C GLN A 217 -16.30 15.57 24.38
N GLY A 218 -15.07 15.43 23.88
CA GLY A 218 -14.10 16.52 23.83
C GLY A 218 -14.58 17.72 23.01
N SER A 219 -15.16 17.47 21.82
CA SER A 219 -15.73 18.52 20.98
C SER A 219 -16.88 19.25 21.67
N GLU A 220 -17.81 18.55 22.32
CA GLU A 220 -18.91 19.18 23.05
C GLU A 220 -18.40 19.99 24.24
N ALA A 221 -17.41 19.48 24.97
CA ALA A 221 -16.79 20.19 26.08
C ALA A 221 -16.15 21.52 25.64
N ILE A 222 -15.47 21.55 24.49
CA ILE A 222 -14.91 22.77 23.88
C ILE A 222 -16.03 23.74 23.45
N ILE A 223 -17.10 23.24 22.84
CA ILE A 223 -18.23 24.11 22.46
C ILE A 223 -18.82 24.82 23.69
N HIS A 224 -18.84 24.14 24.84
CA HIS A 224 -19.30 24.72 26.10
C HIS A 224 -18.36 25.77 26.72
N THR A 225 -17.13 25.95 26.23
CA THR A 225 -16.23 27.03 26.68
C THR A 225 -16.38 28.31 25.85
N LEU A 226 -16.84 28.21 24.60
CA LEU A 226 -17.05 29.35 23.70
C LEU A 226 -18.19 30.27 24.15
N PRO A 227 -18.27 31.54 23.74
CA PRO A 227 -19.41 32.42 24.03
C PRO A 227 -20.69 32.00 23.28
N GLU A 228 -21.86 32.52 23.71
CA GLU A 228 -23.17 32.05 23.24
C GLU A 228 -23.44 32.29 21.75
N ASP A 229 -22.92 33.38 21.20
CA ASP A 229 -23.01 33.74 19.79
C ASP A 229 -22.31 32.71 18.90
N LEU A 230 -21.08 32.29 19.27
CA LEU A 230 -20.33 31.25 18.56
C LEU A 230 -20.93 29.85 18.77
N ARG A 231 -21.46 29.55 19.96
CA ARG A 231 -22.20 28.30 20.21
C ARG A 231 -23.42 28.16 19.30
N GLY A 232 -24.15 29.25 19.07
CA GLY A 232 -25.34 29.25 18.21
C GLY A 232 -25.01 28.91 16.75
N VAL A 233 -23.86 29.37 16.26
CA VAL A 233 -23.37 29.06 14.90
C VAL A 233 -22.91 27.60 14.80
N LEU A 234 -22.20 27.11 15.82
CA LEU A 234 -21.70 25.74 15.84
C LEU A 234 -22.77 24.68 16.14
N LYS A 235 -23.94 25.01 16.67
CA LYS A 235 -25.02 24.02 16.90
C LYS A 235 -25.88 23.70 15.67
N LYS A 236 -25.65 24.40 14.55
CA LYS A 236 -26.22 24.06 13.23
C LYS A 236 -25.36 23.03 12.52
#